data_AF-A0AAD5W2M3-F1
#
_entry.id   AF-A0AAD5W2M3-F1
#
_cell.length_a   1.000
_cell.length_b   1.000
_cell.length_c   1.000
_cell.angle_alpha   90.00
_cell.angle_beta   90.00
_cell.angle_gamma   90.00
#
_symmetry.space_group_name_H-M   'P 1'
#
loop_
_entity.id
_entity.type
_entity.pdbx_description
1 polymer ?
#
loop_
_entity_poly.entity_id
_entity_poly.type
_entity_poly.pdbx_seq_one_letter_code
_entity_poly.pdbx_strand_id
1 'polypeptide(L)'
;MTQCEIIKLIDETVRLKKGLPLIWLACSRPEARLQHTFTRIINCERIQLIVDDECRNDVDRYLRDGFFEIQLKYNIGPSWPSQEPYAAVSAGGDGHFIFAATALGFTGDDDYANPPERLDHLIAFLERVELLGRASCTGTRPMLGTFMLLKAKIYSVRDCLEWL
;
A
#
# COMPACT_ATOMS: atom_id res chain seq x y z
N MET A 1 -21.16 12.77 7.50
CA MET A 1 -21.44 11.82 6.41
C MET A 1 -20.46 10.67 6.51
N THR A 2 -20.93 9.44 6.62
CA THR A 2 -20.07 8.24 6.76
C THR A 2 -19.68 7.68 5.40
N GLN A 3 -18.57 6.94 5.30
CA GLN A 3 -18.17 6.28 4.04
C GLN A 3 -19.27 5.36 3.49
N CYS A 4 -20.07 4.74 4.36
CA CYS A 4 -21.21 3.91 3.95
C CYS A 4 -22.29 4.70 3.23
N GLU A 5 -22.57 5.93 3.68
CA GLU A 5 -23.60 6.77 3.07
C GLU A 5 -23.20 7.18 1.65
N ILE A 6 -21.92 7.52 1.45
CA ILE A 6 -21.40 7.84 0.11
C ILE A 6 -21.57 6.64 -0.83
N ILE A 7 -21.18 5.44 -0.38
CA ILE A 7 -21.30 4.22 -1.17
C ILE A 7 -22.77 3.93 -1.54
N LYS A 8 -23.71 4.07 -0.59
CA LYS A 8 -25.14 3.88 -0.84
C LYS A 8 -25.69 4.92 -1.80
N LEU A 9 -25.28 6.18 -1.67
CA LEU A 9 -25.69 7.26 -2.57
C LEU A 9 -25.23 7.00 -4.01
N ILE A 10 -23.98 6.55 -4.18
CA ILE A 10 -23.45 6.16 -5.50
C ILE A 10 -24.28 5.02 -6.07
N ASP A 11 -24.52 3.96 -5.30
CA ASP A 11 -25.30 2.80 -5.72
C ASP A 11 -26.76 3.17 -6.09
N GLU A 12 -27.42 4.02 -5.30
CA GLU A 12 -28.73 4.59 -5.64
C GLU A 12 -28.69 5.39 -6.94
N THR A 13 -27.69 6.24 -7.11
CA THR A 13 -27.52 7.08 -8.31
C THR A 13 -27.33 6.21 -9.56
N VAL A 14 -26.47 5.19 -9.47
CA VAL A 14 -26.21 4.20 -10.54
C VAL A 14 -27.49 3.45 -10.92
N ARG A 15 -28.31 3.04 -9.94
CA ARG A 15 -29.59 2.37 -10.20
C ARG A 15 -30.62 3.28 -10.87
N LEU A 16 -30.75 4.52 -10.38
CA LEU A 16 -31.81 5.44 -10.78
C LEU A 16 -31.49 6.18 -12.09
N LYS A 17 -30.21 6.35 -12.43
CA LYS A 17 -29.77 7.16 -13.58
C LYS A 17 -28.86 6.37 -14.51
N LYS A 18 -29.44 5.44 -15.28
CA LYS A 18 -28.75 4.50 -16.20
C LYS A 18 -28.04 5.14 -17.42
N GLY A 19 -27.91 6.46 -17.48
CA GLY A 19 -27.27 7.19 -18.59
C GLY A 19 -26.21 8.19 -18.15
N LEU A 20 -25.78 8.13 -16.88
CA LEU A 20 -24.69 8.97 -16.40
C LEU A 20 -23.37 8.52 -17.05
N PRO A 21 -22.60 9.42 -17.67
CA PRO A 21 -21.30 9.09 -18.25
C PRO A 21 -20.21 9.03 -17.17
N LEU A 22 -20.49 8.40 -16.03
CA LEU A 22 -19.60 8.31 -14.88
C LEU A 22 -19.21 6.86 -14.59
N ILE A 23 -17.92 6.63 -14.38
CA ILE A 23 -17.37 5.38 -13.88
C ILE A 23 -16.97 5.60 -12.42
N TRP A 24 -17.43 4.70 -11.53
CA TRP A 24 -17.13 4.79 -10.12
C TRP A 24 -16.10 3.73 -9.73
N LEU A 25 -15.01 4.19 -9.12
CA LEU A 25 -13.99 3.37 -8.51
C LEU A 25 -13.96 3.66 -7.01
N ALA A 26 -14.17 2.64 -6.19
CA ALA A 26 -14.07 2.75 -4.74
C ALA A 26 -12.95 1.85 -4.22
N CYS A 27 -11.94 2.45 -3.59
CA CYS A 27 -10.81 1.75 -2.99
C CYS A 27 -10.91 1.87 -1.47
N SER A 28 -10.85 0.76 -0.74
CA SER A 28 -10.83 0.81 0.73
C SER A 28 -10.06 -0.36 1.32
N ARG A 29 -9.70 -0.26 2.60
CA ARG A 29 -9.33 -1.44 3.38
C ARG A 29 -10.57 -2.34 3.61
N PRO A 30 -10.39 -3.63 3.91
CA PRO A 30 -11.45 -4.60 4.19
C PRO A 30 -12.08 -4.39 5.58
N GLU A 31 -12.46 -3.15 5.90
CA GLU A 31 -13.13 -2.86 7.16
C GLU A 31 -14.53 -3.50 7.14
N ALA A 32 -14.89 -4.25 8.18
CA ALA A 32 -16.11 -5.06 8.23
C ALA A 32 -17.38 -4.28 7.83
N ARG A 33 -17.49 -3.02 8.28
CA ARG A 33 -18.59 -2.11 7.94
C ARG A 33 -18.66 -1.80 6.43
N LEU A 34 -17.50 -1.59 5.80
CA LEU A 34 -17.42 -1.33 4.36
C LEU A 34 -17.67 -2.61 3.57
N GLN A 35 -17.08 -3.73 3.97
CA GLN A 35 -17.35 -5.05 3.38
C GLN A 35 -18.85 -5.34 3.35
N HIS A 36 -19.52 -5.21 4.50
CA HIS A 36 -20.96 -5.44 4.61
C HIS A 36 -21.78 -4.46 3.74
N THR A 37 -21.31 -3.23 3.56
CA THR A 37 -22.00 -2.27 2.68
C THR A 37 -21.82 -2.66 1.22
N PHE A 38 -20.59 -3.00 0.83
CA PHE A 38 -20.27 -3.37 -0.52
C PHE A 38 -20.96 -4.66 -0.95
N THR A 39 -21.10 -5.68 -0.09
CA THR A 39 -21.80 -6.95 -0.44
C THR A 39 -23.26 -6.74 -0.83
N ARG A 40 -23.89 -5.63 -0.42
CA ARG A 40 -25.28 -5.29 -0.73
C ARG A 40 -25.46 -4.60 -2.09
N ILE A 41 -24.38 -4.23 -2.76
CA ILE A 41 -24.40 -3.58 -4.08
C ILE A 41 -24.41 -4.66 -5.16
N ILE A 42 -25.44 -4.69 -6.02
CA ILE A 42 -25.59 -5.78 -7.00
C ILE A 42 -24.78 -5.51 -8.27
N ASN A 43 -24.68 -4.26 -8.71
CA ASN A 43 -24.07 -3.87 -9.99
C ASN A 43 -22.62 -3.38 -9.82
N CYS A 44 -21.80 -4.16 -9.12
CA CYS A 44 -20.40 -3.82 -8.90
C CYS A 44 -19.50 -5.06 -8.96
N GLU A 45 -18.44 -4.96 -9.75
CA GLU A 45 -17.31 -5.89 -9.71
C GLU A 45 -16.48 -5.62 -8.47
N ARG A 46 -16.00 -6.71 -7.84
CA ARG A 46 -15.19 -6.64 -6.62
C ARG A 46 -13.89 -7.36 -6.88
N ILE A 47 -12.80 -6.67 -6.62
CA ILE A 47 -11.44 -7.16 -6.79
C ILE A 47 -10.76 -6.99 -5.43
N GLN A 48 -10.28 -8.07 -4.86
CA GLN A 48 -9.46 -8.00 -3.66
C GLN A 48 -8.01 -7.90 -4.10
N LEU A 49 -7.35 -6.82 -3.70
CA LEU A 49 -5.92 -6.63 -3.89
C LEU A 49 -5.21 -7.26 -2.69
N ILE A 50 -4.45 -8.31 -2.98
CA ILE A 50 -3.67 -9.07 -2.02
C ILE A 50 -2.22 -8.75 -2.27
N VAL A 51 -1.45 -8.57 -1.20
CA VAL A 51 0.00 -8.43 -1.31
C VAL A 51 0.60 -9.82 -1.53
N ASP A 52 1.11 -10.05 -2.73
CA ASP A 52 1.68 -11.31 -3.18
C ASP A 52 3.21 -11.22 -3.38
N ASP A 53 3.80 -12.26 -3.96
CA ASP A 53 5.23 -12.31 -4.22
C ASP A 53 5.68 -11.28 -5.26
N GLU A 54 4.81 -10.94 -6.23
CA GLU A 54 5.10 -9.91 -7.22
C GLU A 54 5.19 -8.54 -6.55
N CYS A 55 4.24 -8.22 -5.67
CA CYS A 55 4.29 -7.01 -4.86
C CYS A 55 5.56 -6.91 -4.00
N ARG A 56 5.99 -8.04 -3.40
CA ARG A 56 7.24 -8.08 -2.62
C ARG A 56 8.47 -7.81 -3.49
N ASN A 57 8.54 -8.40 -4.68
CA ASN A 57 9.64 -8.18 -5.62
C ASN A 57 9.69 -6.74 -6.13
N ASP A 58 8.52 -6.15 -6.44
CA ASP A 58 8.43 -4.77 -6.89
C ASP A 58 8.84 -3.78 -5.81
N VAL A 59 8.43 -4.03 -4.56
CA VAL A 59 8.85 -3.22 -3.41
C VAL A 59 10.34 -3.38 -3.13
N ASP A 60 10.89 -4.59 -3.23
CA ASP A 60 12.33 -4.82 -3.11
C ASP A 60 13.10 -4.01 -4.16
N ARG A 61 12.66 -4.06 -5.42
CA ARG A 61 13.27 -3.26 -6.50
C ARG A 61 13.17 -1.76 -6.23
N TYR A 62 12.00 -1.28 -5.81
CA TYR A 62 11.80 0.13 -5.46
C TYR A 62 12.72 0.59 -4.32
N LEU A 63 12.92 -0.24 -3.30
CA LEU A 63 13.86 0.03 -2.21
C LEU A 63 15.31 0.09 -2.71
N ARG A 64 15.73 -0.83 -3.59
CA ARG A 64 17.10 -0.80 -4.17
C ARG A 64 17.36 0.49 -4.91
N ASP A 65 16.46 0.86 -5.82
CA ASP A 65 16.58 2.06 -6.62
C ASP A 65 16.59 3.30 -5.71
N GLY A 66 15.70 3.37 -4.72
CA GLY A 66 15.64 4.49 -3.78
C GLY A 66 16.88 4.64 -2.89
N PHE A 67 17.42 3.54 -2.35
CA PHE A 67 18.66 3.59 -1.57
C PHE A 67 19.86 3.98 -2.41
N PHE A 68 19.90 3.54 -3.68
CA PHE A 68 20.93 3.95 -4.62
C PHE A 68 20.88 5.47 -4.90
N GLU A 69 19.69 6.04 -5.07
CA GLU A 69 19.54 7.49 -5.24
C GLU A 69 20.00 8.27 -3.99
N ILE A 70 19.66 7.79 -2.78
CA ILE A 70 20.15 8.40 -1.53
C ILE A 70 21.68 8.29 -1.44
N GLN A 71 22.25 7.14 -1.77
CA GLN A 71 23.70 6.93 -1.78
C GLN A 71 24.41 7.94 -2.68
N LEU A 72 23.90 8.14 -3.91
CA LEU A 72 24.45 9.11 -4.86
C LEU A 72 24.31 10.54 -4.35
N LYS A 73 23.12 10.92 -3.86
CA LYS A 73 22.81 12.26 -3.36
C LYS A 73 23.74 12.69 -2.22
N TYR A 74 24.05 11.78 -1.31
CA TYR A 74 24.86 12.07 -0.12
C TYR A 74 26.32 11.60 -0.24
N ASN A 75 26.74 11.14 -1.42
CA ASN A 75 28.09 10.63 -1.70
C ASN A 75 28.55 9.56 -0.67
N ILE A 76 27.65 8.63 -0.35
CA ILE A 76 27.91 7.55 0.61
C ILE A 76 28.64 6.41 -0.10
N GLY A 77 29.50 5.69 0.62
CA GLY A 77 30.29 4.59 0.03
C GLY A 77 29.43 3.50 -0.65
N PRO A 78 29.99 2.81 -1.66
CA PRO A 78 29.27 1.87 -2.53
C PRO A 78 28.66 0.66 -1.81
N SER A 79 29.13 0.36 -0.60
CA SER A 79 28.64 -0.73 0.24
C SER A 79 27.43 -0.38 1.10
N TRP A 80 26.92 0.85 0.99
CA TRP A 80 25.74 1.30 1.73
C TRP A 80 24.46 1.23 0.88
N PRO A 81 23.32 0.80 1.44
CA PRO A 81 23.21 0.13 2.74
C PRO A 81 23.87 -1.26 2.70
N SER A 82 24.37 -1.73 3.83
CA SER A 82 24.81 -3.12 3.94
C SER A 82 23.61 -4.07 3.84
N GLN A 83 23.89 -5.33 3.49
CA GLN A 83 22.84 -6.31 3.18
C GLN A 83 21.90 -6.57 4.37
N GLU A 84 22.40 -6.53 5.61
CA GLU A 84 21.60 -6.78 6.82
C GLU A 84 20.56 -5.68 7.08
N PRO A 85 20.92 -4.39 7.22
CA PRO A 85 19.95 -3.29 7.31
C PRO A 85 18.97 -3.27 6.13
N TYR A 86 19.46 -3.49 4.91
CA TYR A 86 18.60 -3.54 3.73
C TYR A 86 17.54 -4.65 3.86
N ALA A 87 17.95 -5.86 4.24
CA ALA A 87 17.05 -6.99 4.40
C ALA A 87 16.01 -6.75 5.50
N ALA A 88 16.39 -6.08 6.60
CA ALA A 88 15.47 -5.71 7.67
C ALA A 88 14.40 -4.72 7.19
N VAL A 89 14.76 -3.72 6.39
CA VAL A 89 13.77 -2.78 5.79
C VAL A 89 12.87 -3.51 4.79
N SER A 90 13.43 -4.31 3.89
CA SER A 90 12.66 -5.06 2.89
C SER A 90 11.65 -6.01 3.57
N ALA A 91 12.10 -6.75 4.58
CA ALA A 91 11.23 -7.63 5.37
C ALA A 91 10.20 -6.89 6.23
N GLY A 92 10.50 -5.68 6.69
CA GLY A 92 9.58 -4.84 7.44
C GLY A 92 8.41 -4.32 6.60
N GLY A 93 8.63 -4.08 5.31
CA GLY A 93 7.60 -3.61 4.39
C GLY A 93 6.65 -4.69 3.88
N ASP A 94 7.11 -5.95 3.82
CA ASP A 94 6.33 -7.11 3.35
C ASP A 94 5.48 -6.80 2.11
N GLY A 95 6.07 -6.17 1.08
CA GLY A 95 5.37 -5.82 -0.17
C GLY A 95 4.48 -4.57 -0.12
N HIS A 96 4.55 -3.75 0.93
CA HIS A 96 3.81 -2.49 1.01
C HIS A 96 4.64 -1.28 0.55
N PHE A 97 4.30 -0.70 -0.61
CA PHE A 97 4.94 0.51 -1.13
C PHE A 97 4.89 1.70 -0.18
N ILE A 98 3.79 1.87 0.58
CA ILE A 98 3.67 2.99 1.51
C ILE A 98 4.74 2.94 2.60
N PHE A 99 5.07 1.74 3.08
CA PHE A 99 6.16 1.56 4.02
C PHE A 99 7.50 1.90 3.36
N ALA A 100 7.78 1.34 2.19
CA ALA A 100 9.04 1.58 1.49
C ALA A 100 9.27 3.06 1.16
N ALA A 101 8.25 3.77 0.68
CA ALA A 101 8.31 5.20 0.43
C ALA A 101 8.55 6.01 1.71
N THR A 102 7.91 5.61 2.82
CA THR A 102 8.12 6.24 4.13
C THR A 102 9.54 5.99 4.65
N ALA A 103 10.05 4.77 4.53
CA ALA A 103 11.40 4.40 4.92
C ALA A 103 12.44 5.22 4.16
N LEU A 104 12.33 5.26 2.82
CA LEU A 104 13.23 6.04 1.97
C LEU A 104 13.14 7.55 2.27
N GLY A 105 11.93 8.08 2.42
CA GLY A 105 11.72 9.49 2.76
C GLY A 105 12.30 9.85 4.12
N PHE A 106 12.15 8.98 5.12
CA PHE A 106 12.73 9.16 6.44
C PHE A 106 14.27 9.08 6.40
N THR A 107 14.83 8.13 5.65
CA THR A 107 16.27 7.92 5.55
C THR A 107 16.96 9.02 4.73
N GLY A 108 16.35 9.45 3.63
CA GLY A 108 16.89 10.48 2.72
C GLY A 108 16.52 11.92 3.07
N ASP A 109 15.95 12.14 4.25
CA ASP A 109 15.44 13.43 4.74
C ASP A 109 16.52 14.53 4.72
N ASP A 110 16.29 15.56 3.91
CA ASP A 110 17.22 16.67 3.68
C ASP A 110 17.44 17.53 4.92
N ASP A 111 16.46 17.61 5.82
CA ASP A 111 16.60 18.40 7.05
C ASP A 111 17.59 17.75 8.02
N TYR A 112 17.73 16.42 7.99
CA TYR A 112 18.67 15.68 8.81
C TYR A 112 20.02 15.47 8.13
N ALA A 113 20.02 15.28 6.80
CA ALA A 113 21.19 15.13 5.95
C ALA A 113 22.23 14.08 6.38
N ASN A 114 21.81 13.05 7.12
CA ASN A 114 22.66 11.92 7.53
C ASN A 114 21.93 10.57 7.36
N PRO A 115 21.86 10.05 6.13
CA PRO A 115 21.13 8.81 5.84
C PRO A 115 21.63 7.56 6.58
N PRO A 116 22.95 7.33 6.80
CA PRO A 116 23.41 6.17 7.56
C PRO A 116 22.83 6.12 8.98
N GLU A 117 22.91 7.21 9.73
CA GLU A 117 22.37 7.27 11.08
C GLU A 117 20.83 7.14 11.10
N ARG A 118 20.14 7.72 10.12
CA ARG A 118 18.69 7.57 9.98
C ARG A 118 18.28 6.14 9.67
N LEU A 119 19.04 5.45 8.82
CA LEU A 119 18.82 4.03 8.56
C LEU A 119 18.99 3.23 9.86
N ASP A 120 20.04 3.48 10.65
CA ASP A 120 20.24 2.81 11.94
C ASP A 120 19.07 3.03 12.91
N HIS A 121 18.54 4.26 12.99
CA HIS A 121 17.35 4.57 13.78
C HIS A 121 16.11 3.82 13.28
N LEU A 122 15.92 3.71 11.97
CA LEU A 122 14.83 2.94 11.38
C LEU A 122 14.97 1.45 11.73
N ILE A 123 16.16 0.86 11.61
CA ILE A 123 16.40 -0.54 11.99
C ILE A 123 16.10 -0.76 13.47
N ALA A 124 16.64 0.08 14.35
CA ALA A 124 16.39 -0.02 15.79
C ALA A 124 14.88 0.09 16.12
N PHE A 125 14.12 0.89 15.37
CA PHE A 125 12.67 0.94 15.49
C PHE A 125 12.01 -0.38 15.06
N LEU A 126 12.37 -0.93 13.90
CA LEU A 126 11.80 -2.18 13.38
C LEU A 126 12.08 -3.36 14.32
N GLU A 127 13.30 -3.48 14.84
CA GLU A 127 13.68 -4.51 15.82
C GLU A 127 12.83 -4.43 17.09
N ARG A 128 12.59 -3.22 17.61
CA ARG A 128 11.72 -3.01 18.78
C ARG A 128 10.28 -3.44 18.49
N VAL A 129 9.75 -3.09 17.31
CA VAL A 129 8.40 -3.50 16.91
C VAL A 129 8.28 -5.02 16.78
N GLU A 130 9.29 -5.69 16.22
CA GLU A 130 9.30 -7.15 16.15
C GLU A 130 9.35 -7.80 17.54
N LEU A 131 10.19 -7.30 18.44
CA LEU A 131 10.28 -7.80 19.82
C LEU A 131 8.96 -7.63 20.59
N LEU A 132 8.31 -6.48 20.45
CA LEU A 132 6.99 -6.22 21.04
C LEU A 132 5.91 -7.13 20.44
N GLY A 133 5.97 -7.39 19.12
CA GLY A 133 5.08 -8.32 18.43
C GLY A 133 5.25 -9.78 18.86
N ARG A 134 6.46 -10.18 19.30
CA ARG A 134 6.72 -11.52 19.85
C ARG A 134 6.31 -11.66 21.32
N ALA A 135 6.38 -10.57 22.10
CA ALA A 135 5.96 -10.55 23.51
C ALA A 135 4.42 -10.57 23.67
N SER A 136 3.70 -10.00 22.71
CA SER A 136 2.24 -10.16 22.58
C SER A 136 1.96 -11.45 21.81
N CYS A 137 1.61 -12.54 22.50
CA CYS A 137 1.24 -13.82 21.88
C CYS A 137 -0.04 -13.70 21.02
N THR A 138 0.08 -13.13 19.83
CA THR A 138 -0.91 -13.13 18.73
C THR A 138 -0.11 -13.16 17.43
N GLY A 139 -0.05 -14.33 16.78
CA GLY A 139 0.82 -14.64 15.63
C GLY A 139 0.44 -13.95 14.32
N THR A 140 0.43 -12.62 14.29
CA THR A 140 0.27 -11.83 13.06
C THR A 140 1.19 -10.63 13.13
N ARG A 141 2.17 -10.57 12.23
CA ARG A 141 2.98 -9.37 11.97
C ARG A 141 2.00 -8.22 11.64
N PRO A 142 2.05 -7.07 12.33
CA PRO A 142 1.07 -6.01 12.19
C PRO A 142 1.35 -5.17 10.94
N MET A 143 1.18 -5.75 9.75
CA MET A 143 0.85 -5.02 8.52
C MET A 143 -0.21 -5.80 7.76
N LEU A 144 -1.42 -5.88 8.34
CA LEU A 144 -2.62 -6.27 7.61
C LEU A 144 -2.95 -5.18 6.58
N GLY A 145 -2.58 -5.42 5.33
CA GLY A 145 -2.89 -4.51 4.22
C GLY A 145 -3.48 -5.23 3.01
N THR A 146 -4.46 -6.11 3.21
CA THR A 146 -5.38 -6.43 2.11
C THR A 146 -6.11 -5.14 1.73
N PHE A 147 -6.18 -4.80 0.44
CA PHE A 147 -7.01 -3.70 -0.05
C PHE A 147 -8.18 -4.30 -0.84
N MET A 148 -9.36 -3.67 -0.77
CA MET A 148 -10.48 -3.99 -1.62
C MET A 148 -10.63 -2.90 -2.67
N LEU A 149 -10.65 -3.30 -3.93
CA LEU A 149 -10.95 -2.48 -5.08
C LEU A 149 -12.35 -2.86 -5.59
N LEU A 150 -13.27 -1.91 -5.65
CA LEU A 150 -14.57 -2.12 -6.25
C LEU A 150 -14.68 -1.30 -7.53
N LYS A 151 -14.88 -2.00 -8.65
CA LYS A 151 -15.13 -1.42 -9.98
C LYS A 151 -16.63 -1.52 -10.28
N ALA A 152 -17.34 -0.40 -10.37
CA ALA A 152 -18.71 -0.39 -10.89
C ALA A 152 -18.70 0.10 -12.34
N LYS A 153 -18.95 -0.80 -13.29
CA LYS A 153 -19.06 -0.48 -14.73
C LYS A 153 -20.54 -0.49 -15.13
N ILE A 154 -21.05 0.66 -15.54
CA ILE A 154 -22.32 0.75 -16.26
C ILE A 154 -21.97 0.65 -17.75
N TYR A 155 -22.37 -0.42 -18.43
CA TYR A 155 -22.17 -0.54 -19.86
C TYR A 155 -23.23 0.23 -20.64
N SER A 156 -22.79 1.05 -21.59
CA SER A 156 -23.42 1.20 -22.90
C SER A 156 -22.39 1.68 -23.95
N VAL A 157 -22.07 0.74 -24.85
CA VAL A 157 -21.48 0.84 -26.21
C VAL A 157 -19.99 1.24 -26.37
N ARG A 158 -19.19 0.18 -26.56
CA ARG A 158 -17.94 0.03 -27.36
C ARG A 158 -16.63 0.64 -26.80
N ASP A 159 -15.61 -0.22 -26.76
CA ASP A 159 -14.17 0.06 -26.81
C ASP A 159 -13.44 0.57 -25.55
N CYS A 160 -13.31 -0.30 -24.53
CA CYS A 160 -12.24 -0.18 -23.53
C CYS A 160 -11.75 -1.57 -23.08
N LEU A 161 -11.09 -2.29 -24.00
CA LEU A 161 -10.47 -3.60 -23.76
C LEU A 161 -8.95 -3.61 -24.05
N GLU A 162 -8.25 -2.48 -23.98
CA GLU A 162 -6.80 -2.41 -24.25
C GLU A 162 -5.92 -1.85 -23.13
N TRP A 163 -6.32 -1.91 -21.86
CA TRP A 163 -5.41 -1.58 -20.76
C TRP A 163 -5.53 -2.56 -19.59
N LEU A 164 -5.13 -3.80 -19.87
CA LEU A 164 -4.44 -4.78 -19.02
C LEU A 164 -3.73 -5.77 -19.97
#